data_AF-A0A5K1C1J4-F1
#
_entry.id   AF-A0A5K1C1J4-F1
#
_cell.length_a   1.000
_cell.length_b   1.000
_cell.length_c   1.000
_cell.angle_alpha   90.00
_cell.angle_beta   90.00
_cell.angle_gamma   90.00
#
_symmetry.space_group_name_H-M   'P 1'
#
loop_
_entity.id
_entity.type
_entity.pdbx_description
1 polymer ?
#
loop_
_entity_poly.entity_id
_entity_poly.type
_entity_poly.pdbx_seq_one_letter_code
_entity_poly.pdbx_strand_id
1 'polypeptide(L)'
;QNEDGAKVVRVDNVKNPYVPEHSDYRFKHTLNKLYAWKLVEYERVVMLDTDNLFLHNTDELFQCGQFCAVFINPCIFHTGLFVLQ
;
A
#
# COMPACT_ATOMS: atom_id res chain seq x y z
N GLN A 1 2.86 23.46 -9.58
CA GLN A 1 3.74 22.29 -9.80
C GLN A 1 4.31 21.97 -8.44
N ASN A 2 4.17 20.74 -7.95
CA ASN A 2 4.67 20.37 -6.63
C ASN A 2 6.19 20.20 -6.73
N GLU A 3 6.94 20.91 -5.90
CA GLU A 3 8.41 21.04 -5.98
C GLU A 3 9.16 19.70 -5.82
N ASP A 4 8.52 18.67 -5.27
CA ASP A 4 9.12 17.37 -4.96
C ASP A 4 8.69 16.21 -5.90
N GLY A 5 8.00 16.50 -7.01
CA GLY A 5 7.56 15.46 -7.95
C GLY A 5 6.44 14.53 -7.43
N ALA A 6 5.84 14.83 -6.28
CA ALA A 6 4.78 14.03 -5.68
C ALA A 6 3.36 14.45 -6.15
N LYS A 7 2.50 13.47 -6.42
CA LYS A 7 1.06 13.65 -6.69
C LYS A 7 0.26 13.33 -5.43
N VAL A 8 -0.48 14.31 -4.89
CA VAL A 8 -1.37 14.09 -3.75
C VAL A 8 -2.78 13.79 -4.25
N VAL A 9 -3.31 12.62 -3.90
CA VAL A 9 -4.68 12.19 -4.24
C VAL A 9 -5.50 12.09 -2.97
N ARG A 10 -6.62 12.80 -2.90
CA ARG A 10 -7.60 12.66 -1.82
C ARG A 10 -8.58 11.56 -2.17
N VAL A 11 -8.86 10.68 -1.22
CA VAL A 11 -9.79 9.56 -1.40
C VAL A 11 -10.80 9.51 -0.26
N ASP A 12 -12.01 9.08 -0.57
CA ASP A 12 -13.05 8.84 0.44
C ASP A 12 -12.79 7.54 1.19
N ASN A 13 -13.16 7.50 2.47
CA ASN A 13 -12.95 6.31 3.28
C ASN A 13 -13.80 5.12 2.80
N VAL A 14 -13.14 4.01 2.47
CA VAL A 14 -13.77 2.71 2.25
C VAL A 14 -14.11 2.12 3.62
N LYS A 15 -15.41 2.10 3.94
CA LYS A 15 -15.89 1.52 5.21
C LYS A 15 -15.72 0.00 5.18
N ASN A 16 -15.14 -0.55 6.24
CA ASN A 16 -15.12 -1.98 6.44
C ASN A 16 -16.52 -2.48 6.85
N PRO A 17 -17.16 -3.40 6.10
CA PRO A 17 -18.48 -3.92 6.46
C PRO A 17 -18.43 -4.92 7.64
N TYR A 18 -17.24 -5.41 7.99
CA TYR A 18 -17.00 -6.39 9.05
C TYR A 18 -16.30 -5.78 10.27
N VAL A 19 -16.55 -4.50 10.57
CA VAL A 19 -15.95 -3.84 11.75
C VAL A 19 -16.46 -4.53 13.02
N PRO A 20 -15.57 -5.14 13.83
CA PRO A 20 -15.97 -5.70 15.12
C PRO A 20 -16.39 -4.59 16.09
N GLU A 21 -17.27 -4.90 17.05
CA GLU A 21 -17.71 -3.95 18.10
C GLU A 21 -16.54 -3.34 18.89
N HIS A 22 -15.41 -4.06 18.98
CA HIS A 22 -14.18 -3.62 19.65
C HIS A 22 -13.01 -3.46 18.68
N SER A 23 -13.24 -2.85 17.52
CA SER A 23 -12.14 -2.55 16.59
C SER A 23 -11.22 -1.46 17.12
N ASP A 24 -9.91 -1.70 17.10
CA ASP A 24 -8.92 -0.66 17.36
C ASP A 24 -9.05 0.44 16.29
N TYR A 25 -9.21 1.68 16.74
CA TYR A 25 -9.41 2.85 15.88
C TYR A 25 -8.30 3.03 14.85
N ARG A 26 -7.09 2.52 15.12
CA ARG A 26 -5.96 2.61 14.18
C ARG A 26 -6.22 1.86 12.87
N PHE A 27 -7.11 0.88 12.87
CA PHE A 27 -7.47 0.10 11.67
C PHE A 27 -8.69 0.65 10.91
N LYS A 28 -9.24 1.78 11.35
CA LYS A 28 -10.44 2.39 10.74
C LYS A 28 -10.30 2.61 9.23
N HIS A 29 -9.08 2.86 8.75
CA HIS A 29 -8.77 3.21 7.37
C HIS A 29 -8.03 2.11 6.60
N THR A 30 -7.91 0.90 7.15
CA THR A 30 -7.13 -0.19 6.53
C THR A 30 -7.57 -0.50 5.10
N LEU A 31 -8.86 -0.44 4.79
CA LEU A 31 -9.36 -0.72 3.43
C LEU A 31 -9.02 0.37 2.42
N ASN A 32 -8.61 1.57 2.84
CA ASN A 32 -8.18 2.61 1.91
C ASN A 32 -6.91 2.22 1.16
N LYS A 33 -6.13 1.25 1.66
CA LYS A 33 -4.99 0.68 0.91
C LYS A 33 -5.41 0.11 -0.45
N LEU A 34 -6.66 -0.34 -0.59
CA LEU A 34 -7.19 -0.88 -1.85
C LEU A 34 -7.27 0.16 -2.98
N TYR A 35 -7.21 1.46 -2.67
CA TYR A 35 -7.11 2.49 -3.70
C TYR A 35 -5.85 2.37 -4.56
N ALA A 36 -4.81 1.66 -4.11
CA ALA A 36 -3.63 1.36 -4.92
C ALA A 36 -3.97 0.67 -6.25
N TRP A 37 -4.99 -0.21 -6.26
CA TRP A 37 -5.47 -0.87 -7.49
C TRP A 37 -6.26 0.05 -8.44
N LYS A 38 -6.63 1.26 -8.02
CA LYS A 38 -7.28 2.25 -8.90
C LYS A 38 -6.27 3.11 -9.66
N LEU A 39 -4.99 2.99 -9.36
CA LEU A 39 -3.90 3.74 -9.98
C LEU A 39 -3.54 3.16 -11.36
N VAL A 40 -4.56 2.93 -12.18
CA VAL A 40 -4.49 2.26 -13.50
C VAL A 40 -3.74 3.08 -14.55
N GLU A 41 -3.41 4.34 -14.24
CA GLU A 41 -2.52 5.15 -15.08
C GLU A 41 -1.04 4.74 -14.98
N TYR A 42 -0.68 3.89 -14.02
CA TYR A 42 0.67 3.36 -13.85
C TYR A 42 0.72 1.88 -14.26
N GLU A 43 1.80 1.47 -14.90
CA GLU A 43 2.03 0.06 -15.25
C GLU A 43 2.39 -0.79 -14.02
N ARG A 44 3.05 -0.18 -13.03
CA ARG A 44 3.43 -0.82 -11.77
C ARG A 44 3.37 0.15 -10.61
N VAL A 45 2.96 -0.38 -9.46
CA VAL A 45 2.86 0.38 -8.21
C VAL A 45 3.58 -0.38 -7.09
N VAL A 46 4.59 0.25 -6.50
CA VAL A 46 5.17 -0.19 -5.22
C VAL A 46 4.43 0.57 -4.12
N MET A 47 3.68 -0.15 -3.29
CA MET A 47 3.00 0.42 -2.13
C MET A 47 3.89 0.27 -0.90
N LEU A 48 4.09 1.37 -0.18
CA LEU A 48 4.82 1.42 1.09
C LEU A 48 3.93 2.05 2.16
N ASP A 49 3.86 1.45 3.34
CA ASP A 49 3.20 2.05 4.50
C ASP A 49 3.96 3.28 5.00
N THR A 50 3.22 4.23 5.57
CA THR A 50 3.77 5.54 5.98
C THR A 50 4.73 5.48 7.18
N ASP A 51 4.80 4.34 7.85
CA ASP A 51 5.71 4.07 8.96
C ASP A 51 6.98 3.31 8.51
N ASN A 52 7.20 3.19 7.20
CA ASN A 52 8.42 2.62 6.64
C ASN A 52 9.26 3.69 5.93
N LEU A 53 10.57 3.47 5.89
CA LEU A 53 11.54 4.38 5.29
C LEU A 53 12.50 3.58 4.41
N PHE A 54 12.67 4.01 3.16
CA PHE A 54 13.72 3.48 2.30
C PHE A 54 15.08 4.08 2.70
N LEU A 55 16.05 3.21 2.98
CA LEU A 55 17.42 3.60 3.32
C LEU A 55 18.33 3.66 2.08
N HIS A 56 17.92 3.02 0.99
CA HIS A 56 18.64 2.92 -0.28
C HIS A 56 17.64 3.04 -1.45
N ASN A 57 18.17 3.21 -2.66
CA ASN A 57 17.35 3.08 -3.89
C ASN A 57 16.73 1.67 -3.91
N THR A 58 15.47 1.58 -4.35
CA THR A 58 14.69 0.34 -4.38
C THR A 58 13.99 0.13 -5.73
N ASP A 59 14.56 0.66 -6.81
CA ASP A 59 13.97 0.58 -8.14
C ASP A 59 13.87 -0.88 -8.64
N GLU A 60 14.69 -1.79 -8.10
CA GLU A 60 14.60 -3.23 -8.36
C GLU A 60 13.26 -3.84 -7.92
N LEU A 61 12.53 -3.23 -6.99
CA LEU A 61 11.21 -3.71 -6.57
C LEU A 61 10.21 -3.69 -7.73
N PHE A 62 10.35 -2.75 -8.68
CA PHE A 62 9.51 -2.71 -9.88
C PHE A 62 9.76 -3.89 -10.83
N GLN A 63 10.81 -4.68 -10.62
CA GLN A 63 11.11 -5.89 -11.39
C GLN A 63 10.50 -7.15 -10.76
N CYS A 64 9.89 -7.06 -9.57
CA CYS A 64 9.21 -8.19 -8.95
C CYS A 64 7.95 -8.63 -9.72
N GLY A 65 7.46 -9.85 -9.45
CA GLY A 65 6.25 -10.40 -10.05
C GLY A 65 4.95 -9.78 -9.52
N GLN A 66 3.82 -10.28 -10.02
CA GLN A 66 2.46 -9.86 -9.60
C GLN A 66 1.74 -11.04 -8.93
N PHE A 67 1.26 -10.97 -7.68
CA PHE A 67 1.48 -10.01 -6.59
C PHE A 67 2.80 -10.34 -5.85
N CYS A 68 3.54 -9.32 -5.39
CA CYS A 68 4.79 -9.51 -4.66
C CYS A 68 4.79 -8.79 -3.31
N ALA A 69 5.19 -9.50 -2.25
CA ALA A 69 5.29 -8.98 -0.88
C ALA A 69 6.32 -9.79 -0.08
N VAL A 70 6.71 -9.27 1.09
CA VAL A 70 7.65 -9.94 1.99
C VAL A 70 6.90 -10.79 3.02
N PHE A 71 7.36 -12.01 3.26
CA PHE A 71 6.77 -12.89 4.27
C PHE A 71 7.14 -12.46 5.70
N ILE A 72 6.14 -12.38 6.59
CA ILE A 72 6.36 -12.34 8.05
C ILE A 72 6.75 -13.75 8.51
N ASN A 73 6.06 -14.75 7.97
CA ASN A 73 6.28 -16.17 8.17
C ASN A 73 5.80 -16.94 6.91
N PRO A 74 6.02 -18.27 6.81
CA PRO A 74 5.71 -19.03 5.60
C PRO A 74 4.24 -19.01 5.12
N CYS A 75 3.29 -18.57 5.96
CA CYS A 75 1.87 -18.51 5.61
C CYS A 75 1.33 -17.09 5.41
N ILE A 76 2.03 -16.08 5.92
CA ILE A 76 1.51 -14.71 6.03
C ILE A 76 2.56 -13.73 5.53
N PHE A 77 2.18 -12.91 4.54
CA PHE A 77 2.98 -11.77 4.09
C PHE A 77 2.62 -10.48 4.84
N HIS A 78 3.61 -9.60 4.94
CA HIS A 78 3.46 -8.26 5.48
C HIS A 78 2.89 -7.33 4.41
N THR A 79 1.80 -6.63 4.71
CA THR A 79 1.16 -5.71 3.76
C THR A 79 1.72 -4.29 3.82
N GLY A 80 2.83 -4.07 4.53
CA GLY A 80 3.50 -2.77 4.61
C GLY A 80 4.37 -2.44 3.41
N LEU A 81 4.77 -3.45 2.63
CA LEU A 81 5.45 -3.29 1.36
C LEU A 81 4.95 -4.36 0.40
N PHE A 82 4.37 -3.95 -0.73
CA PHE A 82 3.98 -4.87 -1.80
C PHE A 82 4.00 -4.20 -3.16
N VAL A 83 4.06 -5.01 -4.22
CA VAL A 83 4.10 -4.57 -5.62
C VAL A 83 2.86 -5.06 -6.36
N LEU A 84 2.23 -4.13 -7.08
CA LEU A 84 1.07 -4.34 -7.93
C LEU A 84 1.40 -4.04 -9.40
N GLN A 85 0.54 -4.55 -10.27
CA GLN A 85 0.39 -4.17 -11.68
C GLN A 85 -0.99 -3.52 -11.85
#